data_AF-A0A7X9D954-F1
#
_entry.id   AF-A0A7X9D954-F1
#
_cell.length_a   1.000
_cell.length_b   1.000
_cell.length_c   1.000
_cell.angle_alpha   90.00
_cell.angle_beta   90.00
_cell.angle_gamma   90.00
#
_symmetry.space_group_name_H-M   'P 1'
#
loop_
_entity.id
_entity.type
_entity.pdbx_description
1 polymer ?
#
loop_
_entity_poly.entity_id
_entity_poly.type
_entity_poly.pdbx_seq_one_letter_code
_entity_poly.pdbx_strand_id
1 'polypeptide(L)'
;MSNAFPSDWCICSGSVFSESSSLSVTDDLRYIPLKEEFYAKSGKLLKRAVLSDVVQIDGTWFPKTILYEDMLKQGGDGTEFKITYIRFNQNIPDYIFSKAALKK
;
A
#
# COMPACT_ATOMS: atom_id res chain seq x y z
N MET A 1 -1.63 32.86 -7.15
CA MET A 1 -1.18 32.91 -5.75
C MET A 1 -0.80 31.49 -5.35
N SER A 2 0.44 31.37 -4.88
CA SER A 2 1.24 30.14 -4.80
C SER A 2 0.78 29.19 -3.70
N ASN A 3 0.45 27.95 -4.08
CA ASN A 3 0.42 26.84 -3.13
C ASN A 3 1.85 26.39 -2.88
N ALA A 4 2.44 26.90 -1.78
CA ALA A 4 3.64 26.32 -1.20
C ALA A 4 3.26 24.98 -0.58
N PHE A 5 3.59 23.88 -1.26
CA PHE A 5 3.73 22.59 -0.60
C PHE A 5 4.95 22.70 0.34
N PRO A 6 4.84 22.36 1.63
CA PRO A 6 5.99 22.40 2.52
C PRO A 6 6.96 21.31 2.09
N SER A 7 8.11 21.74 1.56
CA SER A 7 9.26 20.92 1.18
C SER A 7 10.02 20.32 2.36
N ASP A 8 9.40 20.27 3.54
CA ASP A 8 10.02 19.85 4.80
C ASP A 8 9.72 18.39 5.13
N TRP A 9 9.71 17.52 4.11
CA TRP A 9 10.22 16.17 4.30
C TRP A 9 11.75 16.26 4.29
N CYS A 10 12.27 16.91 5.34
CA CYS A 10 13.66 16.85 5.72
C CYS A 10 13.99 15.38 5.96
N ILE A 11 14.74 14.79 5.04
CA ILE A 11 15.66 13.71 5.40
C ILE A 11 16.64 14.37 6.36
N CYS A 12 16.40 14.23 7.67
CA CYS A 12 17.37 14.60 8.69
C CYS A 12 18.68 13.88 8.34
N SER A 13 19.63 14.66 7.84
CA SER A 13 20.96 14.21 7.49
C SER A 13 21.65 13.83 8.80
N GLY A 14 21.52 12.56 9.21
CA GLY A 14 22.12 12.04 10.43
C GLY A 14 21.22 11.20 11.35
N SER A 15 19.92 11.04 11.06
CA SER A 15 19.08 10.13 11.84
C SER A 15 19.26 8.70 11.37
N VAL A 16 19.88 7.87 12.21
CA VAL A 16 19.76 6.41 12.11
C VAL A 16 18.27 6.09 12.12
N PHE A 17 17.75 5.46 11.06
CA PHE A 17 16.39 4.93 11.06
C PHE A 17 16.29 3.90 12.21
N SER A 18 15.72 4.29 13.34
CA SER A 18 15.57 3.40 14.51
C SER A 18 14.48 2.34 14.30
N GLU A 19 13.64 2.55 13.30
CA GLU A 19 12.45 1.76 13.02
C GLU A 19 12.33 1.45 11.52
N SER A 20 11.59 0.38 11.20
CA SER A 20 11.23 0.04 9.83
C SER A 20 10.25 1.07 9.31
N SER A 21 10.44 1.55 8.08
CA SER A 21 9.61 2.56 7.47
C SER A 21 8.86 2.02 6.25
N SER A 22 7.74 2.66 5.95
CA SER A 22 7.03 2.54 4.67
C SER A 22 6.94 3.94 4.06
N LEU A 23 7.26 4.05 2.77
CA LEU A 23 7.13 5.27 1.99
C LEU A 23 6.08 5.06 0.92
N SER A 24 5.01 5.85 0.94
CA SER A 24 3.93 5.79 -0.05
C SER A 24 3.98 7.02 -0.95
N VAL A 25 3.97 6.78 -2.26
CA VAL A 25 3.77 7.80 -3.30
C VAL A 25 2.29 7.86 -3.59
N THR A 26 1.70 9.05 -3.41
CA THR A 26 0.25 9.26 -3.52
C THR A 26 -0.10 10.08 -4.76
N ASP A 27 -1.25 9.79 -5.37
CA ASP A 27 -1.85 10.62 -6.41
C ASP A 27 -2.48 11.88 -5.80
N ASP A 28 -2.07 13.07 -6.26
CA ASP A 28 -2.49 14.35 -5.68
C ASP A 28 -3.99 14.66 -5.88
N LEU A 29 -4.63 14.08 -6.90
CA LEU A 29 -6.04 14.38 -7.21
C LEU A 29 -6.99 13.42 -6.52
N ARG A 30 -6.61 12.16 -6.42
CA ARG A 30 -7.45 11.06 -5.94
C ARG A 30 -7.08 10.63 -4.53
N TYR A 31 -5.93 11.05 -4.01
CA TYR A 31 -5.41 10.72 -2.69
C TYR A 31 -5.24 9.21 -2.46
N ILE A 32 -4.78 8.49 -3.48
CA ILE A 32 -4.57 7.03 -3.45
C ILE A 32 -3.07 6.74 -3.53
N PRO A 33 -2.53 5.77 -2.77
CA PRO A 33 -1.18 5.28 -3.00
C PRO A 33 -1.05 4.59 -4.37
N LEU A 34 -0.04 4.98 -5.15
CA LEU A 34 0.32 4.36 -6.43
C LEU A 34 1.55 3.47 -6.30
N LYS A 35 2.42 3.76 -5.33
CA LYS A 35 3.62 2.97 -5.04
C LYS A 35 3.90 3.00 -3.55
N GLU A 36 4.27 1.87 -2.99
CA GLU A 36 4.75 1.77 -1.61
C GLU A 36 6.10 1.05 -1.56
N GLU A 37 7.01 1.57 -0.75
CA GLU A 37 8.35 1.01 -0.53
C GLU A 37 8.53 0.69 0.95
N PHE A 38 8.93 -0.54 1.24
CA PHE A 38 9.09 -1.03 2.61
C PHE A 38 10.57 -1.22 2.94
N TYR A 39 11.01 -0.59 4.02
CA TYR A 39 12.41 -0.57 4.43
C TYR A 39 12.62 -1.27 5.77
N ALA A 40 13.74 -1.98 5.88
CA ALA A 40 14.23 -2.47 7.16
C ALA A 40 14.65 -1.29 8.06
N LYS A 41 14.84 -1.56 9.36
CA LYS A 41 15.47 -0.60 10.28
C LYS A 41 16.84 -0.11 9.78
N SER A 42 17.58 -0.95 9.06
CA SER A 42 18.87 -0.57 8.45
C SER A 42 18.75 0.39 7.26
N GLY A 43 17.54 0.75 6.82
CA GLY A 43 17.29 1.52 5.60
C GLY A 43 17.38 0.69 4.32
N LYS A 44 17.52 -0.64 4.42
CA LYS A 44 17.53 -1.53 3.25
C LYS A 44 16.11 -1.67 2.68
N LEU A 45 15.93 -1.43 1.38
CA LEU A 45 14.69 -1.71 0.67
C LEU A 45 14.44 -3.22 0.66
N LEU A 46 13.31 -3.63 1.21
CA LEU A 46 12.91 -5.04 1.32
C LEU A 46 11.90 -5.40 0.24
N LYS A 47 10.86 -4.59 0.09
CA LYS A 47 9.74 -4.84 -0.81
C LYS A 47 9.27 -3.56 -1.47
N ARG A 48 8.70 -3.71 -2.66
CA ARG A 48 7.97 -2.65 -3.35
C ARG A 48 6.58 -3.16 -3.70
N ALA A 49 5.57 -2.32 -3.52
CA ALA A 49 4.23 -2.54 -4.04
C ALA A 49 3.93 -1.48 -5.09
N VAL A 50 3.47 -1.88 -6.27
CA VAL A 50 2.97 -0.97 -7.30
C VAL A 50 1.48 -1.20 -7.47
N LEU A 51 0.70 -0.15 -7.29
CA LEU A 51 -0.76 -0.18 -7.35
C LEU A 51 -1.20 0.41 -8.69
N SER A 52 -1.98 -0.35 -9.46
CA SER A 52 -2.43 -0.01 -10.80
C SER A 52 -3.92 -0.34 -10.99
N ASP A 53 -4.42 -0.06 -12.20
CA ASP A 53 -5.83 -0.26 -12.57
C ASP A 53 -6.79 0.45 -11.62
N VAL A 54 -6.50 1.72 -11.34
CA VAL A 54 -7.30 2.58 -10.48
C VAL A 54 -8.68 2.83 -11.10
N VAL A 55 -9.72 2.46 -10.37
CA VAL A 55 -11.12 2.63 -10.78
C VAL A 55 -11.92 3.24 -9.63
N GLN A 56 -13.00 3.94 -9.96
CA GLN A 56 -13.94 4.43 -8.97
C GLN A 56 -15.08 3.41 -8.80
N ILE A 57 -15.32 2.99 -7.56
CA ILE A 57 -16.39 2.06 -7.19
C ILE A 57 -17.15 2.69 -6.03
N ASP A 58 -18.46 2.89 -6.21
CA ASP A 58 -19.35 3.51 -5.21
C ASP A 58 -18.79 4.85 -4.67
N GLY A 59 -18.31 5.71 -5.58
CA GLY A 59 -17.75 7.02 -5.27
C GLY A 59 -16.32 7.03 -4.74
N THR A 60 -15.75 5.88 -4.39
CA THR A 60 -14.39 5.77 -3.82
C THR A 60 -13.41 5.20 -4.84
N TRP A 61 -12.21 5.76 -4.92
CA TRP A 61 -11.18 5.27 -5.83
C TRP A 61 -10.41 4.09 -5.23
N PHE A 62 -10.25 3.01 -6.00
CA PHE A 62 -9.53 1.80 -5.60
C PHE A 62 -8.61 1.31 -6.71
N PRO A 63 -7.36 0.94 -6.39
CA PRO A 63 -6.52 0.17 -7.30
C PRO A 63 -7.02 -1.27 -7.38
N LYS A 64 -7.22 -1.81 -8.58
CA LYS A 64 -7.64 -3.21 -8.75
C LYS A 64 -6.48 -4.19 -8.77
N THR A 65 -5.28 -3.72 -9.10
CA THR A 65 -4.11 -4.56 -9.26
C THR A 65 -3.01 -4.03 -8.36
N ILE A 66 -2.40 -4.92 -7.58
CA ILE A 66 -1.23 -4.60 -6.75
C ILE A 66 -0.15 -5.63 -7.04
N LEU A 67 1.01 -5.16 -7.51
CA LEU A 67 2.19 -6.00 -7.73
C LEU A 67 3.16 -5.83 -6.58
N TYR A 68 3.39 -6.91 -5.82
CA TYR A 68 4.36 -6.96 -4.73
C TYR A 68 5.67 -7.60 -5.20
N GLU A 69 6.76 -6.85 -5.20
CA GLU A 69 8.09 -7.31 -5.57
C GLU A 69 8.97 -7.48 -4.33
N ASP A 70 9.67 -8.62 -4.23
CA ASP A 70 10.69 -8.87 -3.21
C ASP A 70 12.04 -8.41 -3.74
N MET A 71 12.51 -7.26 -3.24
CA MET A 71 13.74 -6.63 -3.74
C MET A 71 15.01 -7.38 -3.31
N LEU A 72 14.90 -8.37 -2.43
CA LEU A 72 16.02 -9.21 -2.01
C LEU A 72 16.27 -10.39 -2.96
N LYS A 73 15.29 -10.74 -3.78
CA LYS A 73 15.37 -11.87 -4.72
C LYS A 73 15.66 -11.35 -6.12
N GLN A 74 16.77 -11.79 -6.71
CA GLN A 74 17.06 -11.49 -8.11
C GLN A 74 16.18 -12.32 -9.02
N GLY A 75 15.49 -11.67 -9.97
CA GLY A 75 14.67 -12.33 -10.98
C GLY A 75 13.35 -12.92 -10.45
N GLY A 76 12.84 -12.45 -9.32
CA GLY A 76 11.49 -12.81 -8.87
C GLY A 76 10.43 -11.94 -9.53
N ASP A 77 9.43 -12.57 -10.16
CA ASP A 77 8.31 -11.87 -10.83
C ASP A 77 7.35 -11.15 -9.86
N GLY A 78 7.52 -11.37 -8.56
CA GLY A 78 6.67 -10.81 -7.51
C GLY A 78 5.39 -11.60 -7.28
N THR A 79 4.42 -10.98 -6.63
CA THR A 79 3.09 -11.52 -6.35
C THR A 79 2.06 -10.49 -6.76
N GLU A 80 1.17 -10.87 -7.67
CA GLU A 80 0.10 -10.01 -8.17
C GLU A 80 -1.19 -10.28 -7.39
N PHE A 81 -1.76 -9.22 -6.82
CA PHE A 81 -3.05 -9.24 -6.15
C PHE A 81 -4.08 -8.54 -7.04
N LYS A 82 -5.05 -9.30 -7.55
CA LYS A 82 -6.15 -8.78 -8.37
C LYS A 82 -7.47 -8.79 -7.62
N ILE A 83 -8.08 -7.61 -7.55
CA ILE A 83 -9.44 -7.43 -7.07
C ILE A 83 -10.39 -7.57 -8.27
N THR A 84 -11.15 -8.65 -8.29
CA THR A 84 -12.12 -8.93 -9.35
C THR A 84 -13.44 -8.21 -9.13
N TYR A 85 -13.90 -8.11 -7.87
CA TYR A 85 -15.16 -7.47 -7.53
C TYR A 85 -15.19 -6.98 -6.08
N ILE A 86 -15.90 -5.87 -5.83
CA ILE A 86 -16.11 -5.27 -4.51
C ILE A 86 -17.60 -5.02 -4.31
N ARG A 87 -18.12 -5.37 -3.13
CA ARG A 87 -19.47 -4.99 -2.67
C ARG A 87 -19.38 -4.20 -1.39
N PHE A 88 -19.96 -3.01 -1.38
CA PHE A 88 -20.09 -2.20 -0.18
C PHE A 88 -21.37 -2.54 0.58
N ASN A 89 -21.39 -2.17 1.86
CA ASN A 89 -22.56 -2.24 2.74
C ASN A 89 -23.22 -3.63 2.81
N GLN A 90 -22.43 -4.69 2.66
CA GLN A 90 -22.92 -6.05 2.84
C GLN A 90 -23.12 -6.32 4.33
N ASN A 91 -24.27 -6.90 4.69
CA ASN A 91 -24.47 -7.38 6.05
C ASN A 91 -23.62 -8.64 6.27
N ILE A 92 -22.55 -8.53 7.07
CA ILE A 92 -21.67 -9.64 7.42
C ILE A 92 -21.99 -10.05 8.85
N PRO A 93 -22.54 -11.25 9.10
CA PRO A 93 -22.87 -11.70 10.45
C PRO A 93 -21.63 -11.79 11.36
N ASP A 94 -21.77 -11.35 12.62
CA ASP A 94 -20.66 -11.29 13.58
C ASP A 94 -19.93 -12.62 13.79
N TYR A 95 -20.65 -13.73 13.72
CA TYR A 95 -20.07 -15.07 13.96
C TYR A 95 -18.97 -15.44 12.94
N ILE A 96 -18.97 -14.83 11.75
CA ILE A 96 -17.95 -15.05 10.71
C ILE A 96 -16.56 -14.63 11.21
N PHE A 97 -16.48 -13.64 12.11
CA PHE A 97 -15.23 -13.17 12.70
C PHE A 97 -14.78 -14.01 13.91
N SER A 98 -15.43 -15.15 14.19
CA SER A 98 -15.04 -16.05 15.27
C SER A 98 -13.97 -17.06 14.83
N LYS A 99 -13.11 -17.50 15.77
CA LYS A 99 -12.15 -18.59 15.52
C LYS A 99 -12.84 -19.91 15.13
N ALA A 100 -14.08 -20.13 15.60
CA ALA A 100 -14.86 -21.31 15.27
C ALA A 100 -15.25 -21.36 13.79
N ALA A 101 -15.53 -20.21 13.17
CA ALA A 101 -15.86 -20.13 11.74
C ALA A 101 -14.71 -20.57 10.82
N LEU A 102 -13.47 -20.61 11.32
CA LEU A 102 -12.29 -21.08 10.58
C LEU A 102 -12.08 -22.60 10.68
N LYS A 103 -12.83 -23.30 11.53
CA LYS A 103 -12.77 -24.76 11.66
C LYS A 103 -13.82 -25.36 10.71
N LYS A 104 -13.35 -26.08 9.70
CA LYS A 104 -14.18 -26.90 8.81
C LYS A 104 -14.30 -28.33 9.35
#